data_AF-A0A6P8U704-F1
#
_entry.id   AF-A0A6P8U704-F1
#
_cell.length_a   1.000
_cell.length_b   1.000
_cell.length_c   1.000
_cell.angle_alpha   90.00
_cell.angle_beta   90.00
_cell.angle_gamma   90.00
#
_symmetry.space_group_name_H-M   'P 1'
#
loop_
_entity.id
_entity.type
_entity.pdbx_description
1 polymer ?
#
loop_
_entity_poly.entity_id
_entity_poly.type
_entity_poly.pdbx_seq_one_letter_code
_entity_poly.pdbx_strand_id
1 'polypeptide(L)'
;MATKETPQLRSISACLAVFLGLLNILNTGNCDEQVPLIMWTSEGVSVPSQSPPTAGHIVGQQQLASYLEKALSVGPRNVVLFLQDKMSIEDFTMYGGAFGNKQDSVFPNLEGALRSSSSPLVLPAVSWPASNAVIGQLQDQLDTSPLYMDPETLSQLRLNASSPALLVFRLPYGFGADLMSAKDILSGNDEMIGQVLSTMKTQSVPYTAIYTALQPSREAASLSMEMGVGGGRSLLQARGGWREREREKEKQRKIKEKEVIYGPVEFKEGDDTCIMLWATGLSVSILRSGRWEEHDLTPSTFGEGVSPKLGGSTCDKSKARLVLNYEKVLGHSSFKLIFVMSQRHYKVSARRWFTLDAVELEYDGTKATFNGSRHVYAPAEYSYRCGSVTNFRWPVLIPRTSKDPANQWRVSFADFQIQGFNVTGSDFSYASDCAGFFSPGIWMGLITSLLMLLVLTYGLHMIMQLHTMDRFDDPKGPAISVPLTE
;
A
#
# COMPACT_ATOMS: atom_id res chain seq x y z
N MET A 1 -29.59 34.24 -24.66
CA MET A 1 -30.08 33.38 -23.55
C MET A 1 -29.77 31.94 -23.94
N ALA A 2 -28.95 31.14 -23.27
CA ALA A 2 -28.16 31.28 -22.05
C ALA A 2 -26.88 30.45 -22.24
N THR A 3 -25.75 30.98 -21.78
CA THR A 3 -24.42 30.35 -21.78
C THR A 3 -24.34 29.30 -20.68
N LYS A 4 -23.93 28.07 -21.00
CA LYS A 4 -23.58 27.03 -20.01
C LYS A 4 -22.08 27.07 -19.76
N GLU A 5 -21.71 27.57 -18.58
CA GLU A 5 -20.36 27.44 -18.02
C GLU A 5 -20.10 25.99 -17.58
N THR A 6 -18.88 25.51 -17.83
CA THR A 6 -18.34 24.24 -17.35
C THR A 6 -17.46 24.52 -16.13
N PRO A 7 -17.59 23.78 -15.00
CA PRO A 7 -16.77 24.03 -13.83
C PRO A 7 -15.36 23.46 -14.04
N GLN A 8 -14.33 24.28 -13.83
CA GLN A 8 -12.95 23.83 -13.78
C GLN A 8 -12.69 23.04 -12.50
N LEU A 9 -12.29 21.77 -12.65
CA LEU A 9 -11.74 20.96 -11.57
C LEU A 9 -10.34 21.50 -11.22
N ARG A 10 -10.16 22.01 -9.99
CA ARG A 10 -8.86 22.44 -9.49
C ARG A 10 -7.91 21.24 -9.39
N SER A 11 -6.80 21.33 -10.10
CA SER A 11 -5.68 20.37 -10.05
C SER A 11 -5.16 20.24 -8.61
N ILE A 12 -5.23 19.04 -8.05
CA ILE A 12 -4.62 18.69 -6.76
C ILE A 12 -3.10 18.65 -6.99
N SER A 13 -2.37 19.47 -6.25
CA SER A 13 -0.90 19.54 -6.31
C SER A 13 -0.28 18.16 -6.05
N ALA A 14 0.68 17.76 -6.88
CA ALA A 14 1.36 16.47 -6.79
C ALA A 14 1.98 16.20 -5.40
N CYS A 15 2.33 17.23 -4.64
CA CYS A 15 2.76 17.10 -3.25
C CYS A 15 1.67 16.51 -2.34
N LEU A 16 0.40 16.86 -2.55
CA LEU A 16 -0.72 16.34 -1.74
C LEU A 16 -0.97 14.86 -2.04
N ALA A 17 -0.80 14.44 -3.30
CA ALA A 17 -0.92 13.05 -3.70
C ALA A 17 0.22 12.17 -3.12
N VAL A 18 1.45 12.71 -3.07
CA VAL A 18 2.59 12.02 -2.43
C VAL A 18 2.42 11.95 -0.91
N PHE A 19 1.87 12.99 -0.28
CA PHE A 19 1.59 12.99 1.16
C PHE A 19 0.50 11.97 1.53
N LEU A 20 -0.55 11.87 0.70
CA LEU A 20 -1.59 10.83 0.83
C LEU A 20 -1.05 9.42 0.55
N GLY A 21 -0.12 9.28 -0.39
CA GLY A 21 0.56 8.01 -0.66
C GLY A 21 1.44 7.54 0.51
N LEU A 22 2.20 8.46 1.12
CA LEU A 22 3.04 8.17 2.30
C LEU A 22 2.19 7.87 3.55
N LEU A 23 1.03 8.50 3.72
CA LEU A 23 0.09 8.16 4.80
C LEU A 23 -0.45 6.72 4.68
N ASN A 24 -0.65 6.23 3.45
CA ASN A 24 -1.11 4.85 3.21
C ASN A 24 0.01 3.81 3.45
N ILE A 25 1.28 4.16 3.23
CA ILE A 25 2.41 3.25 3.51
C ILE A 25 2.67 3.12 5.02
N LEU A 26 2.36 4.14 5.82
CA LEU A 26 2.38 4.06 7.28
C LEU A 26 1.20 3.25 7.86
N ASN A 27 0.23 2.87 7.02
CA ASN A 27 -0.96 2.13 7.41
C ASN A 27 -0.88 0.63 7.03
N THR A 28 0.31 0.04 7.02
CA THR A 28 0.44 -1.42 7.16
C THR A 28 0.28 -1.85 8.63
N GLY A 29 -0.65 -1.22 9.35
CA GLY A 29 -1.33 -1.94 10.41
C GLY A 29 -2.24 -2.92 9.69
N ASN A 30 -1.99 -4.22 9.82
CA ASN A 30 -3.10 -5.16 9.67
C ASN A 30 -4.17 -4.66 10.64
N CYS A 31 -5.23 -4.04 10.13
CA CYS A 31 -6.45 -3.88 10.90
C CYS A 31 -6.99 -5.30 11.07
N ASP A 32 -6.50 -6.00 12.09
CA ASP A 32 -7.00 -7.31 12.43
C ASP A 32 -8.45 -7.11 12.88
N GLU A 33 -9.36 -7.47 11.99
CA GLU A 33 -10.80 -7.48 12.22
C GLU A 33 -11.07 -8.32 13.48
N GLN A 34 -11.50 -7.64 14.55
CA GLN A 34 -11.67 -8.23 15.87
C GLN A 34 -13.13 -8.19 16.28
N VAL A 35 -13.56 -9.27 16.96
CA VAL A 35 -14.92 -9.44 17.48
C VAL A 35 -14.80 -9.76 18.98
N PRO A 36 -15.60 -9.12 19.86
CA PRO A 36 -15.60 -9.48 21.27
C PRO A 36 -16.30 -10.84 21.49
N LEU A 37 -15.79 -11.62 22.45
CA LEU A 37 -16.43 -12.85 22.90
C LEU A 37 -16.64 -12.79 24.41
N ILE A 38 -17.87 -13.02 24.82
CA ILE A 38 -18.30 -12.98 26.22
C ILE A 38 -18.80 -14.38 26.59
N MET A 39 -18.31 -14.94 27.69
CA MET A 39 -18.72 -16.24 28.20
C MET A 39 -19.10 -16.13 29.68
N TRP A 40 -20.16 -16.82 30.07
CA TRP A 40 -20.61 -16.90 31.46
C TRP A 40 -21.29 -18.23 31.77
N THR A 41 -21.40 -18.55 33.06
CA THR A 41 -22.05 -19.77 33.55
C THR A 41 -23.34 -19.45 34.29
N SER A 42 -24.21 -20.45 34.42
CA SER A 42 -25.40 -20.37 35.26
C SER A 42 -25.04 -20.10 36.73
N GLU A 43 -25.92 -19.37 37.42
CA GLU A 43 -25.83 -19.03 38.85
C GLU A 43 -25.48 -20.26 39.72
N GLY A 44 -24.43 -20.14 40.55
CA GLY A 44 -23.99 -21.20 41.47
C GLY A 44 -22.97 -22.21 40.91
N VAL A 45 -22.55 -22.08 39.64
CA VAL A 45 -21.48 -22.91 39.06
C VAL A 45 -20.19 -22.10 38.93
N SER A 46 -19.17 -22.48 39.69
CA SER A 46 -17.84 -21.84 39.67
C SER A 46 -16.87 -22.60 38.77
N VAL A 47 -16.33 -21.89 37.78
CA VAL A 47 -15.23 -22.36 36.94
C VAL A 47 -13.96 -21.60 37.36
N PRO A 48 -12.76 -22.22 37.35
CA PRO A 48 -11.52 -21.52 37.69
C PRO A 48 -11.36 -20.24 36.87
N SER A 49 -11.06 -19.12 37.53
CA SER A 49 -10.84 -17.84 36.87
C SER A 49 -9.62 -17.95 35.94
N GLN A 50 -9.86 -17.82 34.63
CA GLN A 50 -8.78 -17.78 33.66
C GLN A 50 -8.19 -16.37 33.59
N SER A 51 -6.86 -16.26 33.52
CA SER A 51 -6.20 -14.96 33.41
C SER A 51 -6.65 -14.25 32.12
N PRO A 52 -7.17 -13.03 32.19
CA PRO A 52 -7.55 -12.28 30.98
C PRO A 52 -6.30 -12.01 30.12
N PRO A 53 -6.46 -11.90 28.79
CA PRO A 53 -5.36 -11.49 27.92
C PRO A 53 -4.86 -10.09 28.31
N THR A 54 -3.56 -9.83 28.09
CA THR A 54 -2.98 -8.50 28.29
C THR A 54 -3.68 -7.48 27.40
N ALA A 55 -3.83 -6.25 27.90
CA ALA A 55 -4.47 -5.17 27.13
C ALA A 55 -3.81 -5.00 25.75
N GLY A 56 -4.62 -4.97 24.69
CA GLY A 56 -4.16 -4.87 23.30
C GLY A 56 -3.77 -6.20 22.65
N HIS A 57 -3.86 -7.33 23.35
CA HIS A 57 -3.62 -8.65 22.76
C HIS A 57 -4.86 -9.19 22.04
N ILE A 58 -4.69 -9.64 20.79
CA ILE A 58 -5.74 -10.26 19.99
C ILE A 58 -5.69 -11.77 20.18
N VAL A 59 -6.79 -12.36 20.61
CA VAL A 59 -6.90 -13.81 20.84
C VAL A 59 -7.04 -14.53 19.50
N GLY A 60 -6.02 -15.33 19.16
CA GLY A 60 -6.02 -16.20 17.98
C GLY A 60 -6.82 -17.49 18.19
N GLN A 61 -7.05 -18.24 17.10
CA GLN A 61 -7.90 -19.45 17.09
C GLN A 61 -7.47 -20.54 18.08
N GLN A 62 -6.16 -20.82 18.17
CA GLN A 62 -5.63 -21.84 19.09
C GLN A 62 -5.74 -21.42 20.55
N GLN A 63 -5.52 -20.12 20.84
CA GLN A 63 -5.66 -19.59 22.19
C GLN A 63 -7.12 -19.63 22.62
N LEU A 64 -8.05 -19.24 21.75
CA LEU A 64 -9.49 -19.34 22.00
C LEU A 64 -9.90 -20.79 22.33
N ALA A 65 -9.44 -21.76 21.54
CA ALA A 65 -9.72 -23.18 21.80
C ALA A 65 -9.30 -23.60 23.22
N SER A 66 -8.13 -23.14 23.70
CA SER A 66 -7.65 -23.44 25.05
C SER A 66 -8.50 -22.80 26.15
N TYR A 67 -9.06 -21.61 25.91
CA TYR A 67 -9.99 -20.95 26.84
C TYR A 67 -11.31 -21.72 26.92
N LEU A 68 -11.85 -22.13 25.75
CA LEU A 68 -13.07 -22.93 25.66
C LEU A 68 -12.89 -24.31 26.33
N GLU A 69 -11.77 -24.99 26.08
CA GLU A 69 -11.49 -26.32 26.64
C GLU A 69 -11.44 -26.30 28.17
N LYS A 70 -10.75 -25.31 28.74
CA LYS A 70 -10.67 -25.12 30.20
C LYS A 70 -12.03 -24.78 30.81
N ALA A 71 -12.85 -24.01 30.10
CA ALA A 71 -14.19 -23.66 30.58
C ALA A 71 -15.13 -24.86 30.54
N LEU A 72 -15.12 -25.66 29.47
CA LEU A 72 -16.02 -26.79 29.26
C LEU A 72 -15.59 -28.09 29.97
N SER A 73 -14.31 -28.23 30.32
CA SER A 73 -13.82 -29.38 31.10
C SER A 73 -14.28 -29.36 32.56
N VAL A 74 -14.48 -28.17 33.14
CA VAL A 74 -14.92 -27.98 34.53
C VAL A 74 -16.37 -27.51 34.62
N GLY A 75 -16.83 -26.72 33.65
CA GLY A 75 -18.17 -26.16 33.58
C GLY A 75 -19.25 -27.13 33.05
N PRO A 76 -20.51 -26.68 33.03
CA PRO A 76 -21.61 -27.46 32.49
C PRO A 76 -21.48 -27.64 30.98
N ARG A 77 -21.79 -28.86 30.50
CA ARG A 77 -21.65 -29.25 29.09
C ARG A 77 -22.87 -28.88 28.22
N ASN A 78 -23.86 -28.22 28.80
CA ASN A 78 -24.95 -27.59 28.04
C ASN A 78 -24.50 -26.19 27.65
N VAL A 79 -24.19 -26.00 26.37
CA VAL A 79 -23.67 -24.75 25.82
C VAL A 79 -24.75 -24.03 25.04
N VAL A 80 -24.97 -22.76 25.39
CA VAL A 80 -25.87 -21.84 24.69
C VAL A 80 -25.04 -20.80 23.97
N LEU A 81 -24.97 -20.88 22.65
CA LEU A 81 -24.22 -19.95 21.81
C LEU A 81 -25.19 -18.93 21.18
N PHE A 82 -25.06 -17.68 21.60
CA PHE A 82 -25.68 -16.52 20.96
C PHE A 82 -24.71 -15.98 19.92
N LEU A 83 -25.09 -16.11 18.64
CA LEU A 83 -24.26 -15.72 17.52
C LEU A 83 -24.91 -14.58 16.77
N GLN A 84 -24.34 -13.38 16.90
CA GLN A 84 -24.83 -12.20 16.19
C GLN A 84 -24.21 -12.11 14.78
N ASP A 85 -24.93 -11.54 13.82
CA ASP A 85 -24.37 -11.35 12.48
C ASP A 85 -23.16 -10.40 12.53
N LYS A 86 -23.28 -9.28 13.26
CA LYS A 86 -22.19 -8.34 13.47
C LYS A 86 -22.10 -7.80 14.89
N MET A 87 -20.89 -7.59 15.42
CA MET A 87 -20.66 -7.02 16.75
C MET A 87 -19.27 -6.40 16.86
N SER A 88 -19.14 -5.28 17.58
CA SER A 88 -17.84 -4.73 17.98
C SER A 88 -17.84 -4.27 19.44
N ILE A 89 -16.65 -4.03 20.00
CA ILE A 89 -16.52 -3.51 21.37
C ILE A 89 -17.13 -2.10 21.49
N GLU A 90 -17.09 -1.32 20.41
CA GLU A 90 -17.65 0.02 20.35
C GLU A 90 -19.17 0.01 20.54
N ASP A 91 -19.88 -1.02 20.07
CA ASP A 91 -21.32 -1.14 20.26
C ASP A 91 -21.68 -1.22 21.75
N PHE A 92 -20.89 -1.95 22.55
CA PHE A 92 -21.06 -1.99 24.00
C PHE A 92 -20.70 -0.65 24.67
N THR A 93 -19.69 0.07 24.18
CA THR A 93 -19.36 1.39 24.73
C THR A 93 -20.40 2.45 24.38
N MET A 94 -20.96 2.40 23.17
CA MET A 94 -21.90 3.38 22.64
C MET A 94 -23.32 3.16 23.18
N TYR A 95 -23.77 1.91 23.25
CA TYR A 95 -25.14 1.55 23.63
C TYR A 95 -25.26 0.94 25.05
N GLY A 96 -24.15 0.64 25.73
CA GLY A 96 -24.13 0.08 27.10
C GLY A 96 -24.07 1.11 28.23
N GLY A 97 -24.23 2.41 27.94
CA GLY A 97 -24.33 3.45 28.98
C GLY A 97 -23.01 3.80 29.69
N ALA A 98 -21.85 3.54 29.08
CA ALA A 98 -20.53 3.81 29.65
C ALA A 98 -20.29 5.31 30.00
N PHE A 99 -20.97 6.23 29.32
CA PHE A 99 -20.82 7.69 29.48
C PHE A 99 -21.86 8.34 30.42
N GLY A 100 -22.38 7.61 31.41
CA GLY A 100 -23.26 8.16 32.45
C GLY A 100 -24.76 8.04 32.20
N ASN A 101 -25.18 7.62 31.01
CA ASN A 101 -26.59 7.36 30.68
C ASN A 101 -26.96 5.88 30.90
N LYS A 102 -26.87 5.40 32.14
CA LYS A 102 -27.22 3.99 32.47
C LYS A 102 -28.69 3.65 32.21
N GLN A 103 -29.59 4.63 32.26
CA GLN A 103 -31.01 4.44 31.97
C GLN A 103 -31.29 4.16 30.48
N ASP A 104 -30.33 4.47 29.60
CA ASP A 104 -30.42 4.23 28.14
C ASP A 104 -29.68 2.97 27.68
N SER A 105 -29.20 2.13 28.60
CA SER A 105 -28.46 0.91 28.29
C SER A 105 -29.35 -0.09 27.56
N VAL A 106 -28.82 -0.62 26.45
CA VAL A 106 -29.50 -1.58 25.57
C VAL A 106 -29.32 -3.03 26.04
N PHE A 107 -28.41 -3.28 26.97
CA PHE A 107 -28.01 -4.64 27.39
C PHE A 107 -28.33 -4.99 28.86
N PRO A 108 -29.53 -4.71 29.40
CA PRO A 108 -29.85 -4.97 30.81
C PRO A 108 -29.85 -6.47 31.16
N ASN A 109 -30.32 -7.36 30.27
CA ASN A 109 -30.37 -8.80 30.54
C ASN A 109 -28.98 -9.42 30.51
N LEU A 110 -28.14 -9.04 29.54
CA LEU A 110 -26.75 -9.45 29.47
C LEU A 110 -25.96 -8.96 30.69
N GLU A 111 -26.14 -7.69 31.11
CA GLU A 111 -25.50 -7.16 32.32
C GLU A 111 -25.94 -7.93 33.58
N GLY A 112 -27.22 -8.24 33.71
CA GLY A 112 -27.76 -9.08 34.78
C GLY A 112 -27.17 -10.49 34.78
N ALA A 113 -26.98 -11.09 33.61
CA ALA A 113 -26.38 -12.42 33.46
C ALA A 113 -24.89 -12.43 33.87
N LEU A 114 -24.13 -11.41 33.48
CA LEU A 114 -22.72 -11.29 33.86
C LEU A 114 -22.53 -11.01 35.36
N ARG A 115 -23.42 -10.24 35.98
CA ARG A 115 -23.40 -9.96 37.42
C ARG A 115 -23.81 -11.16 38.27
N SER A 116 -24.68 -12.04 37.76
CA SER A 116 -25.13 -13.26 38.45
C SER A 116 -24.18 -14.45 38.25
N SER A 117 -23.34 -14.42 37.22
CA SER A 117 -22.30 -15.41 36.97
C SER A 117 -21.15 -15.30 37.98
N SER A 118 -20.69 -16.43 38.50
CA SER A 118 -19.55 -16.48 39.43
C SER A 118 -18.20 -16.36 38.73
N SER A 119 -18.13 -16.61 37.43
CA SER A 119 -16.88 -16.60 36.65
C SER A 119 -17.13 -16.16 35.20
N PRO A 120 -17.45 -14.89 34.93
CA PRO A 120 -17.54 -14.36 33.58
C PRO A 120 -16.15 -14.23 32.94
N LEU A 121 -16.03 -14.62 31.67
CA LEU A 121 -14.85 -14.43 30.83
C LEU A 121 -15.19 -13.45 29.70
N VAL A 122 -14.48 -12.33 29.65
CA VAL A 122 -14.64 -11.33 28.59
C VAL A 122 -13.34 -11.26 27.79
N LEU A 123 -13.41 -11.63 26.52
CA LEU A 123 -12.34 -11.49 25.55
C LEU A 123 -12.68 -10.30 24.64
N PRO A 124 -12.13 -9.11 24.89
CA PRO A 124 -12.52 -7.89 24.17
C PRO A 124 -12.10 -7.90 22.70
N ALA A 125 -11.08 -8.69 22.34
CA ALA A 125 -10.54 -8.78 20.99
C ALA A 125 -10.22 -10.24 20.62
N VAL A 126 -11.11 -10.88 19.86
CA VAL A 126 -10.89 -12.19 19.24
C VAL A 126 -10.76 -12.00 17.74
N SER A 127 -9.75 -12.61 17.12
CA SER A 127 -9.57 -12.55 15.66
C SER A 127 -10.81 -13.08 14.92
N TRP A 128 -11.25 -12.39 13.86
CA TRP A 128 -12.43 -12.78 13.08
C TRP A 128 -12.39 -14.25 12.57
N PRO A 129 -11.26 -14.78 12.04
CA PRO A 129 -11.17 -16.19 11.67
C PRO A 129 -11.38 -17.14 12.85
N ALA A 130 -10.95 -16.77 14.06
CA ALA A 130 -11.17 -17.56 15.26
C ALA A 130 -12.64 -17.56 15.67
N SER A 131 -13.33 -16.40 15.64
CA SER A 131 -14.76 -16.30 15.96
C SER A 131 -15.62 -17.13 15.00
N ASN A 132 -15.32 -17.09 13.70
CA ASN A 132 -16.01 -17.89 12.69
C ASN A 132 -15.86 -19.40 12.90
N ALA A 133 -14.74 -19.83 13.48
CA ALA A 133 -14.48 -21.24 13.77
C ALA A 133 -15.10 -21.73 15.10
N VAL A 134 -15.71 -20.85 15.91
CA VAL A 134 -16.19 -21.19 17.27
C VAL A 134 -17.20 -22.34 17.28
N ILE A 135 -18.15 -22.38 16.33
CA ILE A 135 -19.12 -23.49 16.25
C ILE A 135 -18.41 -24.83 16.05
N GLY A 136 -17.44 -24.88 15.12
CA GLY A 136 -16.65 -26.08 14.86
C GLY A 136 -15.82 -26.49 16.07
N GLN A 137 -15.21 -25.54 16.77
CA GLN A 137 -14.44 -25.81 18.00
C GLN A 137 -15.32 -26.37 19.13
N LEU A 138 -16.53 -25.83 19.30
CA LEU A 138 -17.47 -26.33 20.31
C LEU A 138 -18.01 -27.72 19.96
N GLN A 139 -18.26 -27.98 18.68
CA GLN A 139 -18.67 -29.29 18.18
C GLN A 139 -17.58 -30.34 18.44
N ASP A 140 -16.32 -30.03 18.14
CA ASP A 140 -15.18 -30.93 18.37
C ASP A 140 -14.96 -31.21 19.87
N GLN A 141 -15.21 -30.23 20.75
CA GLN A 141 -15.03 -30.38 22.20
C GLN A 141 -16.18 -31.11 22.91
N LEU A 142 -17.42 -30.95 22.43
CA LEU A 142 -18.60 -31.55 23.05
C LEU A 142 -18.99 -32.90 22.44
N ASP A 143 -18.44 -33.24 21.27
CA ASP A 143 -18.81 -34.41 20.46
C ASP A 143 -20.33 -34.46 20.15
N THR A 144 -20.95 -33.27 20.01
CA THR A 144 -22.39 -33.10 19.76
C THR A 144 -22.61 -32.13 18.60
N SER A 145 -23.54 -32.46 17.70
CA SER A 145 -23.93 -31.59 16.59
C SER A 145 -24.66 -30.32 17.08
N PRO A 146 -24.40 -29.14 16.48
CA PRO A 146 -25.10 -27.90 16.83
C PRO A 146 -26.59 -27.97 16.47
N LEU A 147 -27.45 -27.59 17.40
CA LEU A 147 -28.89 -27.45 17.19
C LEU A 147 -29.23 -25.96 17.05
N TYR A 148 -29.57 -25.54 15.83
CA TYR A 148 -30.06 -24.20 15.56
C TYR A 148 -31.52 -24.09 16.01
N MET A 149 -31.84 -23.13 16.87
CA MET A 149 -33.18 -22.99 17.43
C MET A 149 -33.61 -21.53 17.50
N ASP A 150 -34.93 -21.34 17.44
CA ASP A 150 -35.57 -20.06 17.76
C ASP A 150 -35.95 -20.03 19.25
N PRO A 151 -35.91 -18.86 19.92
CA PRO A 151 -36.18 -18.73 21.36
C PRO A 151 -37.49 -19.40 21.82
N GLU A 152 -38.56 -19.31 21.02
CA GLU A 152 -39.88 -19.85 21.35
C GLU A 152 -39.91 -21.38 21.44
N THR A 153 -39.08 -22.05 20.63
CA THR A 153 -39.02 -23.52 20.53
C THR A 153 -38.28 -24.18 21.68
N LEU A 154 -37.45 -23.43 22.43
CA LEU A 154 -36.68 -23.95 23.56
C LEU A 154 -37.58 -24.43 24.72
N SER A 155 -38.77 -23.84 24.86
CA SER A 155 -39.77 -24.25 25.86
C SER A 155 -40.29 -25.69 25.65
N GLN A 156 -40.22 -26.19 24.42
CA GLN A 156 -40.70 -27.52 24.03
C GLN A 156 -39.62 -28.60 24.17
N LEU A 157 -38.36 -28.19 24.30
CA LEU A 157 -37.21 -29.08 24.40
C LEU A 157 -36.90 -29.38 25.87
N ARG A 158 -36.84 -30.67 26.25
CA ARG A 158 -36.40 -31.09 27.59
C ARG A 158 -34.91 -31.34 27.57
N LEU A 159 -34.13 -30.38 28.07
CA LEU A 159 -32.70 -30.53 28.25
C LEU A 159 -32.39 -31.40 29.46
N ASN A 160 -31.38 -32.25 29.35
CA ASN A 160 -30.90 -33.07 30.44
C ASN A 160 -29.57 -32.50 30.96
N ALA A 161 -29.35 -32.56 32.28
CA ALA A 161 -28.11 -32.08 32.89
C ALA A 161 -26.91 -32.98 32.57
N SER A 162 -27.14 -34.24 32.20
CA SER A 162 -26.07 -35.25 32.02
C SER A 162 -25.56 -35.41 30.58
N SER A 163 -26.31 -34.96 29.57
CA SER A 163 -25.93 -35.08 28.15
C SER A 163 -25.50 -33.72 27.59
N PRO A 164 -24.35 -33.61 26.92
CA PRO A 164 -23.91 -32.35 26.32
C PRO A 164 -24.87 -31.92 25.20
N ALA A 165 -25.31 -30.66 25.24
CA ALA A 165 -26.11 -30.04 24.20
C ALA A 165 -25.47 -28.74 23.72
N LEU A 166 -25.42 -28.51 22.41
CA LEU A 166 -24.95 -27.27 21.80
C LEU A 166 -26.13 -26.57 21.11
N LEU A 167 -26.65 -25.52 21.74
CA LEU A 167 -27.79 -24.74 21.24
C LEU A 167 -27.27 -23.45 20.60
N VAL A 168 -27.60 -23.20 19.34
CA VAL A 168 -27.14 -22.01 18.60
C VAL A 168 -28.31 -21.11 18.25
N PHE A 169 -28.30 -19.90 18.80
CA PHE A 169 -29.28 -18.83 18.52
C PHE A 169 -28.64 -17.78 17.62
N ARG A 170 -29.19 -17.58 16.42
CA ARG A 170 -28.73 -16.52 15.51
C ARG A 170 -29.46 -15.23 15.81
N LEU A 171 -28.71 -14.19 16.12
CA LEU A 171 -29.24 -12.86 16.43
C LEU A 171 -29.00 -11.94 15.23
N PRO A 172 -30.05 -11.36 14.63
CA PRO A 172 -29.91 -10.53 13.45
C PRO A 172 -29.14 -9.24 13.75
N TYR A 173 -28.42 -8.73 12.74
CA TYR A 173 -27.89 -7.37 12.73
C TYR A 173 -28.27 -6.65 11.43
N GLY A 174 -28.84 -5.44 11.53
CA GLY A 174 -29.44 -4.76 10.37
C GLY A 174 -28.43 -4.23 9.35
N PHE A 175 -28.61 -4.59 8.07
CA PHE A 175 -28.25 -3.77 6.91
C PHE A 175 -29.48 -3.69 6.00
N GLY A 176 -30.17 -2.56 6.04
CA GLY A 176 -31.30 -2.28 5.17
C GLY A 176 -31.59 -0.79 5.17
N ALA A 177 -32.01 -0.25 4.03
CA ALA A 177 -32.46 1.13 3.86
C ALA A 177 -33.79 1.44 4.59
N ASP A 178 -34.02 0.78 5.72
CA ASP A 178 -35.24 0.83 6.52
C ASP A 178 -34.93 1.42 7.90
N LEU A 179 -35.84 2.27 8.37
CA LEU A 179 -35.73 3.21 9.48
C LEU A 179 -35.63 2.58 10.90
N MET A 180 -34.98 1.42 11.09
CA MET A 180 -34.70 0.93 12.45
C MET A 180 -33.30 1.33 12.91
N SER A 181 -33.20 1.92 14.11
CA SER A 181 -31.91 2.29 14.68
C SER A 181 -31.18 1.04 15.17
N ALA A 182 -29.85 0.97 15.04
CA ALA A 182 -29.05 -0.15 15.57
C ALA A 182 -29.32 -0.40 17.07
N LYS A 183 -29.72 0.64 17.81
CA LYS A 183 -30.15 0.58 19.21
C LYS A 183 -31.36 -0.33 19.40
N ASP A 184 -32.37 -0.25 18.53
CA ASP A 184 -33.62 -1.01 18.66
C ASP A 184 -33.37 -2.50 18.39
N ILE A 185 -32.55 -2.83 17.38
CA ILE A 185 -32.17 -4.21 17.04
C ILE A 185 -31.39 -4.85 18.18
N LEU A 186 -30.39 -4.15 18.72
CA LEU A 186 -29.62 -4.64 19.86
C LEU A 186 -30.49 -4.82 21.11
N SER A 187 -31.51 -3.98 21.31
CA SER A 187 -32.45 -4.11 22.43
C SER A 187 -33.33 -5.35 22.30
N GLY A 188 -33.80 -5.64 21.08
CA GLY A 188 -34.53 -6.87 20.79
C GLY A 188 -33.65 -8.12 20.97
N ASN A 189 -32.37 -8.04 20.58
CA ASN A 189 -31.43 -9.14 20.80
C ASN A 189 -31.18 -9.40 22.29
N ASP A 190 -31.04 -8.36 23.12
CA ASP A 190 -30.93 -8.51 24.58
C ASP A 190 -32.20 -9.08 25.22
N GLU A 191 -33.38 -8.71 24.72
CA GLU A 191 -34.65 -9.31 25.13
C GLU A 191 -34.71 -10.81 24.82
N MET A 192 -34.30 -11.22 23.62
CA MET A 192 -34.20 -12.64 23.25
C MET A 192 -33.23 -13.40 24.16
N ILE A 193 -32.08 -12.81 24.47
CA ILE A 193 -31.13 -13.39 25.45
C ILE A 193 -31.84 -13.58 26.80
N GLY A 194 -32.54 -12.55 27.30
CA GLY A 194 -33.32 -12.65 28.54
C GLY A 194 -34.36 -13.77 28.52
N GLN A 195 -35.10 -13.94 27.43
CA GLN A 195 -36.09 -15.01 27.26
C GLN A 195 -35.46 -16.40 27.30
N VAL A 196 -34.35 -16.61 26.59
CA VAL A 196 -33.62 -17.89 26.59
C VAL A 196 -33.08 -18.20 27.99
N LEU A 197 -32.44 -17.23 28.65
CA LEU A 197 -31.88 -17.43 29.99
C LEU A 197 -32.96 -17.71 31.04
N SER A 198 -34.11 -17.05 30.96
CA SER A 198 -35.25 -17.28 31.88
C SER A 198 -35.86 -18.67 31.70
N THR A 199 -35.92 -19.18 30.46
CA THR A 199 -36.40 -20.54 30.18
C THR A 199 -35.42 -21.59 30.69
N MET A 200 -34.11 -21.38 30.50
CA MET A 200 -33.06 -22.25 31.06
C MET A 200 -33.10 -22.27 32.60
N LYS A 201 -33.35 -21.12 33.24
CA LYS A 201 -33.52 -21.03 34.70
C LYS A 201 -34.77 -21.78 35.17
N THR A 202 -35.88 -21.70 34.44
CA THR A 202 -37.12 -22.42 34.74
C THR A 202 -36.94 -23.94 34.65
N GLN A 203 -36.16 -24.41 33.67
CA GLN A 203 -35.84 -25.83 33.54
C GLN A 203 -34.79 -26.34 34.54
N SER A 204 -34.19 -25.45 35.36
CA SER A 204 -33.15 -25.79 36.35
C SER A 204 -31.94 -26.54 35.77
N VAL A 205 -31.57 -26.23 34.52
CA VAL A 205 -30.44 -26.87 33.83
C VAL A 205 -29.21 -25.97 33.92
N PRO A 206 -28.07 -26.46 34.44
CA PRO A 206 -26.83 -25.68 34.44
C PRO A 206 -26.29 -25.54 33.02
N TYR A 207 -25.84 -24.35 32.65
CA TYR A 207 -25.40 -24.04 31.29
C TYR A 207 -24.19 -23.11 31.25
N THR A 208 -23.46 -23.18 30.13
CA THR A 208 -22.40 -22.25 29.74
C THR A 208 -22.92 -21.44 28.56
N ALA A 209 -23.07 -20.14 28.72
CA ALA A 209 -23.49 -19.26 27.64
C ALA A 209 -22.28 -18.54 27.02
N ILE A 210 -22.29 -18.41 25.70
CA ILE A 210 -21.27 -17.73 24.90
C ILE A 210 -21.98 -16.75 23.98
N TYR A 211 -21.52 -15.50 23.94
CA TYR A 211 -22.01 -14.46 23.06
C TYR A 211 -20.85 -13.93 22.21
N THR A 212 -20.99 -14.04 20.88
CA THR A 212 -19.98 -13.62 19.90
C THR A 212 -20.67 -13.27 18.57
N ALA A 213 -19.91 -12.83 17.57
CA ALA A 213 -20.44 -12.53 16.23
C ALA A 213 -19.65 -13.14 15.07
N LEU A 214 -20.33 -13.23 13.92
CA LEU A 214 -19.78 -13.70 12.65
C LEU A 214 -18.95 -12.64 11.91
N GLN A 215 -19.12 -11.35 12.20
CA GLN A 215 -18.38 -10.27 11.56
C GLN A 215 -18.24 -9.07 12.52
N PRO A 216 -17.21 -8.21 12.40
CA PRO A 216 -17.23 -6.89 13.05
C PRO A 216 -18.37 -6.00 12.53
N SER A 217 -19.00 -5.21 13.41
CA SER A 217 -20.11 -4.30 13.05
C SER A 217 -19.66 -3.03 12.31
N ARG A 218 -18.40 -2.64 12.46
CA ARG A 218 -17.78 -1.54 11.73
C ARG A 218 -16.58 -2.05 10.94
N GLU A 219 -16.72 -2.04 9.62
CA GLU A 219 -15.56 -2.05 8.73
C GLU A 219 -14.86 -0.69 8.91
N ALA A 220 -13.55 -0.68 9.18
CA ALA A 220 -12.77 0.53 8.99
C ALA A 220 -13.03 0.94 7.55
N ALA A 221 -13.61 2.13 7.34
CA ALA A 221 -13.90 2.64 6.01
C ALA A 221 -12.58 2.68 5.23
N SER A 222 -12.30 1.63 4.46
CA SER A 222 -11.29 1.70 3.42
C SER A 222 -11.87 2.71 2.44
N LEU A 223 -11.28 3.91 2.42
CA LEU A 223 -11.46 4.86 1.35
C LEU A 223 -10.93 4.20 0.06
N SER A 224 -11.73 3.32 -0.53
CA SER A 224 -11.53 2.78 -1.86
C SER A 224 -12.02 3.83 -2.84
N MET A 225 -11.22 4.89 -2.95
CA MET A 225 -11.38 5.91 -3.98
C MET A 225 -10.51 5.46 -5.15
N GLU A 226 -11.10 4.67 -6.06
CA GLU A 226 -10.54 4.38 -7.37
C GLU A 226 -10.43 5.69 -8.17
N MET A 227 -9.36 6.43 -7.96
CA MET A 227 -8.94 7.49 -8.88
C MET A 227 -7.88 6.88 -9.80
N GLY A 228 -8.34 6.47 -10.98
CA GLY A 228 -7.48 5.95 -12.04
C GLY A 228 -6.38 6.93 -12.40
N VAL A 229 -5.14 6.59 -12.05
CA VAL A 229 -3.93 7.11 -12.69
C VAL A 229 -2.97 5.93 -12.86
N GLY A 230 -3.01 5.34 -14.05
CA GLY A 230 -2.10 4.30 -14.46
C GLY A 230 -0.70 4.86 -14.74
N GLY A 231 0.26 4.49 -13.90
CA GLY A 231 1.69 4.49 -14.17
C GLY A 231 2.29 3.29 -13.43
N GLY A 232 2.46 2.18 -14.13
CA GLY A 232 2.47 0.85 -13.54
C GLY A 232 3.76 0.38 -12.87
N ARG A 233 3.59 -0.56 -11.93
CA ARG A 233 4.31 -1.84 -11.86
C ARG A 233 3.29 -2.92 -11.51
N SER A 234 3.22 -3.96 -12.34
CA SER A 234 2.20 -5.00 -12.27
C SER A 234 2.65 -6.13 -11.35
N LEU A 235 1.86 -6.45 -10.33
CA LEU A 235 1.63 -7.81 -9.87
C LEU A 235 0.13 -7.98 -9.51
N LEU A 236 -0.48 -8.98 -10.17
CA LEU A 236 -1.77 -9.65 -9.94
C LEU A 236 -3.10 -8.91 -10.25
N GLN A 237 -3.50 -9.09 -11.51
CA GLN A 237 -4.77 -9.71 -11.93
C GLN A 237 -6.09 -9.02 -11.58
N ALA A 238 -6.47 -8.02 -12.39
CA ALA A 238 -7.87 -7.61 -12.55
C ALA A 238 -8.60 -8.53 -13.57
N ARG A 239 -9.81 -8.97 -13.19
CA ARG A 239 -10.72 -9.83 -13.96
C ARG A 239 -11.44 -9.03 -15.05
N GLY A 240 -10.72 -8.65 -16.10
CA GLY A 240 -11.29 -8.08 -17.33
C GLY A 240 -11.89 -9.17 -18.23
N GLY A 241 -13.07 -8.92 -18.80
CA GLY A 241 -13.78 -9.86 -19.67
C GLY A 241 -12.93 -10.33 -20.85
N TRP A 242 -13.09 -11.61 -21.22
CA TRP A 242 -12.28 -12.34 -22.21
C TRP A 242 -12.03 -11.58 -23.53
N ARG A 243 -13.02 -10.79 -23.98
CA ARG A 243 -13.02 -10.07 -25.27
C ARG A 243 -12.15 -8.81 -25.29
N GLU A 244 -11.95 -8.17 -24.14
CA GLU A 244 -11.19 -6.93 -24.00
C GLU A 244 -9.69 -7.23 -23.87
N ARG A 245 -9.37 -8.32 -23.15
CA ARG A 245 -8.02 -8.90 -23.05
C ARG A 245 -7.45 -9.32 -24.40
N GLU A 246 -8.26 -9.91 -25.28
CA GLU A 246 -7.82 -10.30 -26.63
C GLU A 246 -7.48 -9.07 -27.49
N ARG A 247 -8.28 -8.01 -27.43
CA ARG A 247 -8.02 -6.77 -28.18
C ARG A 247 -6.80 -6.00 -27.68
N GLU A 248 -6.59 -5.95 -26.36
CA GLU A 248 -5.37 -5.35 -25.79
C GLU A 248 -4.13 -6.19 -26.08
N LYS A 249 -4.22 -7.52 -25.97
CA LYS A 249 -3.13 -8.41 -26.38
C LYS A 249 -2.81 -8.29 -27.85
N GLU A 250 -3.82 -8.15 -28.72
CA GLU A 250 -3.63 -7.97 -30.16
C GLU A 250 -3.05 -6.59 -30.48
N LYS A 251 -3.47 -5.51 -29.79
CA LYS A 251 -2.84 -4.18 -29.89
C LYS A 251 -1.39 -4.20 -29.39
N GLN A 252 -1.14 -4.82 -28.24
CA GLN A 252 0.21 -4.95 -27.69
C GLN A 252 1.09 -5.85 -28.56
N ARG A 253 0.54 -6.93 -29.15
CA ARG A 253 1.23 -7.74 -30.17
C ARG A 253 1.54 -6.91 -31.40
N LYS A 254 0.59 -6.15 -31.94
CA LYS A 254 0.80 -5.29 -33.12
C LYS A 254 1.79 -4.16 -32.87
N ILE A 255 1.91 -3.67 -31.63
CA ILE A 255 2.94 -2.69 -31.25
C ILE A 255 4.30 -3.38 -31.12
N LYS A 256 4.34 -4.54 -30.46
CA LYS A 256 5.58 -5.33 -30.24
C LYS A 256 6.10 -6.04 -31.50
N GLU A 257 5.24 -6.36 -32.45
CA GLU A 257 5.60 -6.91 -33.78
C GLU A 257 6.14 -5.84 -34.73
N LYS A 258 5.99 -4.55 -34.41
CA LYS A 258 6.40 -3.45 -35.29
C LYS A 258 7.74 -2.80 -34.88
N GLU A 259 8.25 -3.09 -33.69
CA GLU A 259 9.60 -2.68 -33.27
C GLU A 259 10.59 -3.75 -33.73
N VAL A 260 11.09 -3.59 -34.96
CA VAL A 260 12.31 -4.28 -35.38
C VAL A 260 13.45 -3.69 -34.54
N ILE A 261 13.84 -4.39 -33.49
CA ILE A 261 14.94 -3.96 -32.61
C ILE A 261 16.24 -4.25 -33.32
N TYR A 262 16.94 -3.19 -33.71
CA TYR A 262 18.23 -3.30 -34.35
C TYR A 262 19.38 -3.31 -33.35
N GLY A 263 20.49 -3.95 -33.75
CA GLY A 263 21.69 -4.08 -32.93
C GLY A 263 22.39 -2.74 -32.65
N PRO A 264 23.29 -2.71 -31.65
CA PRO A 264 24.05 -1.51 -31.31
C PRO A 264 25.07 -1.13 -32.39
N VAL A 265 25.44 0.14 -32.40
CA VAL A 265 26.60 0.62 -33.14
C VAL A 265 27.86 0.27 -32.37
N GLU A 266 28.70 -0.57 -32.96
CA GLU A 266 29.97 -0.99 -32.40
C GLU A 266 31.14 -0.27 -33.08
N PHE A 267 32.03 0.32 -32.29
CA PHE A 267 33.33 0.79 -32.76
C PHE A 267 34.44 -0.11 -32.20
N LYS A 268 35.21 -0.70 -33.10
CA LYS A 268 36.34 -1.57 -32.80
C LYS A 268 37.66 -0.84 -33.06
N GLU A 269 38.57 -0.92 -32.10
CA GLU A 269 39.94 -0.42 -32.23
C GLU A 269 40.85 -1.66 -32.36
N GLY A 270 41.12 -2.09 -33.59
CA GLY A 270 41.70 -3.41 -33.83
C GLY A 270 40.66 -4.52 -33.69
N ASP A 271 40.96 -5.55 -32.91
CA ASP A 271 40.07 -6.70 -32.69
C ASP A 271 39.13 -6.52 -31.48
N ASP A 272 39.41 -5.54 -30.62
CA ASP A 272 38.63 -5.27 -29.41
C ASP A 272 37.53 -4.23 -29.66
N THR A 273 36.31 -4.52 -29.20
CA THR A 273 35.22 -3.55 -29.10
C THR A 273 35.57 -2.53 -28.02
N CYS A 274 35.57 -1.24 -28.36
CA CYS A 274 35.81 -0.19 -27.37
C CYS A 274 34.56 0.61 -27.02
N ILE A 275 33.76 0.97 -28.03
CA ILE A 275 32.59 1.83 -27.83
C ILE A 275 31.37 1.13 -28.39
N MET A 276 30.28 1.14 -27.62
CA MET A 276 28.97 0.72 -28.07
C MET A 276 27.95 1.80 -27.79
N LEU A 277 27.06 2.03 -28.77
CA LEU A 277 25.98 3.00 -28.69
C LEU A 277 24.70 2.38 -29.22
N TRP A 278 23.60 2.59 -28.50
CA TRP A 278 22.27 2.18 -28.92
C TRP A 278 21.22 3.20 -28.50
N ALA A 279 20.19 3.38 -29.34
CA ALA A 279 19.02 4.19 -29.03
C ALA A 279 17.82 3.70 -29.87
N THR A 280 16.61 3.80 -29.33
CA THR A 280 15.38 3.51 -30.09
C THR A 280 15.03 4.62 -31.07
N GLY A 281 15.40 5.85 -30.73
CA GLY A 281 15.16 7.02 -31.58
C GLY A 281 16.32 8.01 -31.48
N LEU A 282 16.77 8.52 -32.61
CA LEU A 282 17.73 9.60 -32.76
C LEU A 282 17.16 10.65 -33.70
N SER A 283 16.68 11.76 -33.15
CA SER A 283 16.23 12.90 -33.95
C SER A 283 17.07 14.15 -33.68
N VAL A 284 17.30 14.90 -34.74
CA VAL A 284 17.98 16.19 -34.70
C VAL A 284 17.07 17.20 -35.37
N SER A 285 16.93 18.38 -34.79
CA SER A 285 16.21 19.49 -35.42
C SER A 285 17.01 20.78 -35.37
N ILE A 286 16.78 21.62 -36.38
CA ILE A 286 17.38 22.94 -36.50
C ILE A 286 16.28 24.00 -36.56
N LEU A 287 16.51 25.16 -35.94
CA LEU A 287 15.61 26.30 -36.01
C LEU A 287 15.86 27.10 -37.30
N ARG A 288 14.90 27.09 -38.22
CA ARG A 288 14.91 27.89 -39.45
C ARG A 288 13.64 28.71 -39.60
N SER A 289 13.78 30.02 -39.84
CA SER A 289 12.65 30.92 -40.08
C SER A 289 11.52 30.82 -39.04
N GLY A 290 11.87 30.58 -37.77
CA GLY A 290 10.93 30.45 -36.66
C GLY A 290 10.23 29.08 -36.54
N ARG A 291 10.54 28.10 -37.38
CA ARG A 291 10.03 26.72 -37.29
C ARG A 291 11.17 25.74 -37.03
N TRP A 292 10.86 24.66 -36.31
CA TRP A 292 11.79 23.56 -36.09
C TRP A 292 11.65 22.57 -37.24
N GLU A 293 12.72 22.38 -38.01
CA GLU A 293 12.82 21.31 -39.00
C GLU A 293 13.44 20.10 -38.33
N GLU A 294 12.67 19.03 -38.15
CA GLU A 294 13.13 17.78 -37.53
C GLU A 294 13.52 16.75 -38.59
N HIS A 295 14.59 16.02 -38.32
CA HIS A 295 15.07 14.93 -39.14
C HIS A 295 15.45 13.75 -38.26
N ASP A 296 14.93 12.57 -38.63
CA ASP A 296 15.16 11.32 -37.93
C ASP A 296 16.38 10.60 -38.53
N LEU A 297 17.42 10.41 -37.71
CA LEU A 297 18.64 9.70 -38.06
C LEU A 297 18.61 8.24 -37.57
N THR A 298 17.53 7.79 -36.94
CA THR A 298 17.41 6.40 -36.46
C THR A 298 17.60 5.38 -37.59
N PRO A 299 16.92 5.50 -38.75
CA PRO A 299 17.06 4.52 -39.83
C PRO A 299 18.46 4.51 -40.45
N SER A 300 19.16 5.64 -40.44
CA SER A 300 20.52 5.75 -40.99
C SER A 300 21.62 5.33 -40.00
N THR A 301 21.28 5.21 -38.71
CA THR A 301 22.25 4.84 -37.66
C THR A 301 22.08 3.40 -37.22
N PHE A 302 20.84 2.98 -36.99
CA PHE A 302 20.48 1.67 -36.47
C PHE A 302 19.68 0.84 -37.48
N GLY A 303 19.42 1.28 -38.71
CA GLY A 303 18.57 0.53 -39.65
C GLY A 303 19.12 -0.84 -40.05
N GLU A 304 18.24 -1.68 -40.61
CA GLU A 304 18.58 -3.04 -41.07
C GLU A 304 19.74 -3.02 -42.08
N GLY A 305 20.83 -3.73 -41.77
CA GLY A 305 21.99 -3.84 -42.65
C GLY A 305 22.79 -2.54 -42.84
N VAL A 306 22.53 -1.50 -42.03
CA VAL A 306 23.26 -0.24 -42.11
C VAL A 306 24.48 -0.27 -41.18
N SER A 307 25.66 -0.14 -41.75
CA SER A 307 26.90 0.14 -40.99
C SER A 307 27.18 1.65 -41.01
N PRO A 308 27.05 2.37 -39.88
CA PRO A 308 27.31 3.81 -39.84
C PRO A 308 28.78 4.10 -40.15
N LYS A 309 29.05 5.24 -40.81
CA LYS A 309 30.41 5.67 -41.16
C LYS A 309 31.11 6.23 -39.92
N LEU A 310 31.93 5.40 -39.27
CA LEU A 310 32.62 5.73 -38.02
C LEU A 310 33.96 6.48 -38.18
N GLY A 311 34.25 7.04 -39.36
CA GLY A 311 35.51 7.71 -39.66
C GLY A 311 35.82 8.87 -38.70
N GLY A 312 36.99 8.83 -38.06
CA GLY A 312 37.42 9.82 -37.06
C GLY A 312 37.10 9.46 -35.61
N SER A 313 36.53 8.28 -35.37
CA SER A 313 36.41 7.68 -34.03
C SER A 313 37.77 7.17 -33.54
N THR A 314 38.02 7.30 -32.24
CA THR A 314 39.29 6.92 -31.60
C THR A 314 39.03 6.48 -30.16
N CYS A 315 39.72 5.45 -29.71
CA CYS A 315 39.62 4.93 -28.36
C CYS A 315 41.01 4.75 -27.72
N ASP A 316 41.29 5.61 -26.74
CA ASP A 316 42.40 5.45 -25.81
C ASP A 316 41.93 4.88 -24.48
N LYS A 317 42.87 4.48 -23.62
CA LYS A 317 42.58 4.02 -22.24
C LYS A 317 41.89 5.06 -21.34
N SER A 318 41.92 6.34 -21.71
CA SER A 318 41.40 7.46 -20.90
C SER A 318 40.45 8.40 -21.65
N LYS A 319 40.51 8.44 -22.99
CA LYS A 319 39.64 9.27 -23.83
C LYS A 319 39.08 8.44 -24.96
N ALA A 320 37.81 8.57 -25.23
CA ALA A 320 37.14 7.88 -26.31
C ALA A 320 36.30 8.89 -27.09
N ARG A 321 36.31 8.76 -28.41
CA ARG A 321 35.60 9.63 -29.34
C ARG A 321 34.88 8.77 -30.34
N LEU A 322 33.55 8.88 -30.39
CA LEU A 322 32.71 8.21 -31.39
C LEU A 322 32.19 9.26 -32.37
N VAL A 323 32.44 9.07 -33.66
CA VAL A 323 32.04 9.99 -34.72
C VAL A 323 31.10 9.28 -35.68
N LEU A 324 29.85 9.74 -35.76
CA LEU A 324 28.87 9.28 -36.73
C LEU A 324 28.80 10.28 -37.88
N ASN A 325 29.23 9.86 -39.07
CA ASN A 325 29.20 10.70 -40.27
C ASN A 325 27.94 10.44 -41.08
N TYR A 326 27.21 11.51 -41.38
CA TYR A 326 26.00 11.52 -42.19
C TYR A 326 26.17 12.45 -43.39
N GLU A 327 25.47 12.11 -44.48
CA GLU A 327 25.43 12.89 -45.70
C GLU A 327 24.03 13.47 -45.90
N LYS A 328 23.93 14.72 -46.37
CA LYS A 328 22.67 15.37 -46.76
C LYS A 328 21.61 15.43 -45.64
N VAL A 329 22.01 15.81 -44.42
CA VAL A 329 21.10 15.98 -43.28
C VAL A 329 20.62 17.43 -43.21
N LEU A 330 19.29 17.64 -43.17
CA LEU A 330 18.68 18.96 -43.03
C LEU A 330 19.22 20.01 -44.05
N GLY A 331 19.60 19.59 -45.26
CA GLY A 331 20.17 20.49 -46.28
C GLY A 331 21.65 20.85 -46.10
N HIS A 332 22.34 20.28 -45.11
CA HIS A 332 23.79 20.35 -44.94
C HIS A 332 24.47 19.19 -45.67
N SER A 333 25.58 19.49 -46.34
CA SER A 333 26.28 18.51 -47.20
C SER A 333 27.02 17.45 -46.38
N SER A 334 27.64 17.89 -45.28
CA SER A 334 28.34 17.05 -44.32
C SER A 334 27.82 17.34 -42.91
N PHE A 335 27.41 16.28 -42.21
CA PHE A 335 26.91 16.36 -40.84
C PHE A 335 27.56 15.27 -40.00
N LYS A 336 28.20 15.65 -38.89
CA LYS A 336 28.84 14.70 -37.98
C LYS A 336 28.27 14.86 -36.58
N LEU A 337 27.91 13.75 -35.96
CA LEU A 337 27.53 13.66 -34.56
C LEU A 337 28.67 13.00 -33.79
N ILE A 338 29.26 13.74 -32.86
CA ILE A 338 30.48 13.35 -32.16
C ILE A 338 30.19 13.21 -30.67
N PHE A 339 30.47 12.04 -30.10
CA PHE A 339 30.44 11.79 -28.66
C PHE A 339 31.86 11.82 -28.13
N VAL A 340 32.13 12.70 -27.18
CA VAL A 340 33.43 12.82 -26.51
C VAL A 340 33.29 12.29 -25.10
N MET A 341 34.02 11.24 -24.78
CA MET A 341 34.00 10.58 -23.48
C MET A 341 35.39 10.58 -22.86
N SER A 342 35.44 10.67 -21.54
CA SER A 342 36.68 10.47 -20.77
C SER A 342 36.46 9.53 -19.60
N GLN A 343 37.53 8.89 -19.16
CA GLN A 343 37.54 8.00 -18.01
C GLN A 343 38.61 8.44 -17.02
N ARG A 344 38.23 8.55 -15.74
CA ARG A 344 39.16 8.89 -14.65
C ARG A 344 38.87 8.13 -13.36
N HIS A 345 39.90 7.95 -12.55
CA HIS A 345 39.77 7.34 -11.22
C HIS A 345 39.38 8.41 -10.19
N TYR A 346 38.27 8.19 -9.49
CA TYR A 346 37.80 9.07 -8.43
C TYR A 346 38.18 8.51 -7.07
N LYS A 347 39.00 9.25 -6.32
CA LYS A 347 39.50 8.82 -5.00
C LYS A 347 38.38 8.53 -4.00
N VAL A 348 37.29 9.30 -4.03
CA VAL A 348 36.16 9.17 -3.09
C VAL A 348 35.40 7.85 -3.27
N SER A 349 35.21 7.41 -4.52
CA SER A 349 34.52 6.15 -4.82
C SER A 349 35.47 4.96 -4.97
N ALA A 350 36.79 5.20 -4.96
CA ALA A 350 37.84 4.23 -5.27
C ALA A 350 37.61 3.46 -6.59
N ARG A 351 36.88 4.06 -7.55
CA ARG A 351 36.47 3.43 -8.80
C ARG A 351 36.78 4.32 -10.00
N ARG A 352 36.91 3.71 -11.17
CA ARG A 352 36.99 4.42 -12.46
C ARG A 352 35.57 4.71 -12.95
N TRP A 353 35.34 5.95 -13.35
CA TRP A 353 34.08 6.39 -13.91
C TRP A 353 34.35 6.97 -15.29
N PHE A 354 33.48 6.65 -16.23
CA PHE A 354 33.45 7.32 -17.51
C PHE A 354 32.36 8.39 -17.51
N THR A 355 32.64 9.49 -18.20
CA THR A 355 31.73 10.63 -18.38
C THR A 355 31.61 10.93 -19.85
N LEU A 356 30.40 11.26 -20.31
CA LEU A 356 30.21 11.86 -21.63
C LEU A 356 30.46 13.35 -21.51
N ASP A 357 31.68 13.78 -21.82
CA ASP A 357 32.14 15.14 -21.63
C ASP A 357 31.35 16.12 -22.51
N ALA A 358 31.18 15.77 -23.78
CA ALA A 358 30.43 16.57 -24.73
C ALA A 358 29.79 15.74 -25.85
N VAL A 359 28.66 16.23 -26.35
CA VAL A 359 28.06 15.83 -27.63
C VAL A 359 28.21 17.01 -28.57
N GLU A 360 28.85 16.79 -29.71
CA GLU A 360 29.18 17.85 -30.66
C GLU A 360 28.51 17.56 -32.00
N LEU A 361 27.87 18.58 -32.58
CA LEU A 361 27.36 18.55 -33.95
C LEU A 361 28.29 19.38 -34.83
N GLU A 362 28.88 18.76 -35.84
CA GLU A 362 29.70 19.44 -36.84
C GLU A 362 28.93 19.46 -38.16
N TYR A 363 28.61 20.65 -38.66
CA TYR A 363 27.86 20.83 -39.91
C TYR A 363 28.46 21.97 -40.72
N ASP A 364 28.77 21.70 -42.00
CA ASP A 364 29.39 22.65 -42.95
C ASP A 364 30.53 23.51 -42.34
N GLY A 365 31.40 22.90 -41.52
CA GLY A 365 32.54 23.55 -40.89
C GLY A 365 32.25 24.31 -39.58
N THR A 366 30.98 24.37 -39.15
CA THR A 366 30.58 24.94 -37.85
C THR A 366 30.33 23.84 -36.81
N LYS A 367 30.58 24.14 -35.54
CA LYS A 367 30.53 23.17 -34.45
C LYS A 367 29.65 23.65 -33.31
N ALA A 368 28.56 22.93 -33.05
CA ALA A 368 27.67 23.12 -31.90
C ALA A 368 28.04 22.12 -30.80
N THR A 369 28.29 22.60 -29.58
CA THR A 369 28.79 21.75 -28.47
C THR A 369 27.80 21.73 -27.31
N PHE A 370 27.36 20.54 -26.94
CA PHE A 370 26.54 20.28 -25.75
C PHE A 370 27.38 19.61 -24.67
N ASN A 371 27.35 20.14 -23.45
CA ASN A 371 28.00 19.55 -22.29
C ASN A 371 27.09 18.47 -21.69
N GLY A 372 27.62 17.25 -21.58
CA GLY A 372 26.93 16.09 -20.95
C GLY A 372 27.53 15.67 -19.61
N SER A 373 28.70 16.21 -19.24
CA SER A 373 29.58 15.68 -18.18
C SER A 373 28.93 15.60 -16.80
N ARG A 374 27.88 16.39 -16.54
CA ARG A 374 27.19 16.46 -15.25
C ARG A 374 26.10 15.41 -15.09
N HIS A 375 25.51 14.97 -16.19
CA HIS A 375 24.29 14.15 -16.17
C HIS A 375 24.50 12.76 -16.78
N VAL A 376 25.46 12.62 -17.70
CA VAL A 376 25.75 11.35 -18.37
C VAL A 376 27.10 10.81 -17.88
N TYR A 377 27.03 9.92 -16.89
CA TYR A 377 28.19 9.29 -16.28
C TYR A 377 27.83 7.92 -15.72
N ALA A 378 28.78 7.00 -15.73
CA ALA A 378 28.62 5.68 -15.10
C ALA A 378 29.99 5.09 -14.72
N PRO A 379 30.03 4.08 -13.82
CA PRO A 379 31.25 3.32 -13.58
C PRO A 379 31.79 2.75 -14.90
N ALA A 380 33.11 2.70 -15.06
CA ALA A 380 33.76 2.23 -16.29
C ALA A 380 33.39 0.77 -16.68
N GLU A 381 32.97 -0.04 -15.72
CA GLU A 381 32.55 -1.43 -15.91
C GLU A 381 31.10 -1.56 -16.42
N TYR A 382 30.32 -0.47 -16.36
CA TYR A 382 28.89 -0.46 -16.65
C TYR A 382 28.59 0.35 -17.90
N SER A 383 27.42 0.13 -18.49
CA SER A 383 26.87 0.99 -19.54
C SER A 383 26.00 2.07 -18.89
N TYR A 384 25.87 3.24 -19.51
CA TYR A 384 24.91 4.26 -19.09
C TYR A 384 23.63 4.11 -19.88
N ARG A 385 22.46 4.09 -19.22
CA ARG A 385 21.14 3.99 -19.86
C ARG A 385 20.22 5.11 -19.40
N CYS A 386 19.45 5.68 -20.32
CA CYS A 386 18.43 6.67 -20.00
C CYS A 386 17.28 6.63 -20.99
N GLY A 387 16.04 6.74 -20.49
CA GLY A 387 14.84 6.71 -21.34
C GLY A 387 14.75 7.90 -22.30
N SER A 388 15.30 9.07 -21.92
CA SER A 388 15.36 10.23 -22.81
C SER A 388 16.57 11.11 -22.50
N VAL A 389 17.34 11.45 -23.53
CA VAL A 389 18.45 12.41 -23.46
C VAL A 389 18.17 13.52 -24.47
N THR A 390 17.87 14.72 -23.97
CA THR A 390 17.56 15.89 -24.82
C THR A 390 18.25 17.16 -24.34
N ASN A 391 18.17 18.22 -25.15
CA ASN A 391 18.62 19.57 -24.81
C ASN A 391 17.49 20.62 -24.65
N PHE A 392 16.22 20.26 -24.86
CA PHE A 392 15.10 21.23 -24.91
C PHE A 392 13.91 20.90 -24.00
N ARG A 393 13.85 19.69 -23.44
CA ARG A 393 12.78 19.25 -22.54
C ARG A 393 13.39 18.40 -21.43
N TRP A 394 13.60 19.01 -20.26
CA TRP A 394 14.43 18.46 -19.19
C TRP A 394 15.88 18.21 -19.67
N PRO A 395 16.63 19.29 -19.96
CA PRO A 395 17.89 19.21 -20.68
C PRO A 395 18.95 18.45 -19.86
N VAL A 396 19.35 17.29 -20.38
CA VAL A 396 20.51 16.52 -19.93
C VAL A 396 21.77 17.06 -20.63
N LEU A 397 21.60 17.50 -21.88
CA LEU A 397 22.62 18.09 -22.72
C LEU A 397 22.49 19.62 -22.68
N ILE A 398 23.52 20.31 -22.18
CA ILE A 398 23.45 21.76 -21.90
C ILE A 398 24.43 22.51 -22.82
N PRO A 399 23.97 23.49 -23.62
CA PRO A 399 24.86 24.38 -24.37
C PRO A 399 25.85 25.11 -23.45
N ARG A 400 27.09 25.31 -23.90
CA ARG A 400 28.11 25.97 -23.06
C ARG A 400 27.79 27.43 -22.76
N THR A 401 27.23 28.13 -23.75
CA THR A 401 26.97 29.57 -23.69
C THR A 401 25.65 29.89 -24.40
N SER A 402 24.98 30.97 -24.02
CA SER A 402 23.75 31.46 -24.68
C SER A 402 23.95 31.92 -26.12
N LYS A 403 25.19 32.20 -26.54
CA LYS A 403 25.57 32.55 -27.91
C LYS A 403 26.12 31.37 -28.71
N ASP A 404 26.15 30.17 -28.13
CA ASP A 404 26.64 28.97 -28.80
C ASP A 404 25.70 28.60 -29.97
N PRO A 405 26.22 28.22 -31.15
CA PRO A 405 25.39 27.69 -32.24
C PRO A 405 24.52 26.51 -31.79
N ALA A 406 24.90 25.79 -30.73
CA ALA A 406 24.10 24.74 -30.10
C ALA A 406 22.67 25.15 -29.72
N ASN A 407 22.39 26.43 -29.47
CA ASN A 407 21.04 26.90 -29.15
C ASN A 407 20.07 26.86 -30.34
N GLN A 408 20.59 26.81 -31.57
CA GLN A 408 19.80 26.69 -32.80
C GLN A 408 19.44 25.23 -33.10
N TRP A 409 20.00 24.29 -32.35
CA TRP A 409 19.82 22.86 -32.56
C TRP A 409 19.04 22.24 -31.42
N ARG A 410 18.26 21.21 -31.72
CA ARG A 410 17.78 20.26 -30.73
C ARG A 410 18.20 18.86 -31.10
N VAL A 411 18.62 18.12 -30.09
CA VAL A 411 18.99 16.70 -30.20
C VAL A 411 18.12 15.94 -29.22
N SER A 412 17.55 14.84 -29.68
CA SER A 412 16.70 13.96 -28.89
C SER A 412 17.12 12.52 -29.12
N PHE A 413 17.47 11.84 -28.03
CA PHE A 413 17.66 10.40 -28.00
C PHE A 413 16.53 9.76 -27.18
N ALA A 414 15.90 8.72 -27.71
CA ALA A 414 14.97 7.85 -27.01
C ALA A 414 15.66 6.52 -26.66
N ASP A 415 15.44 6.04 -25.43
CA ASP A 415 16.10 4.84 -24.85
C ASP A 415 17.59 4.75 -25.16
N PHE A 416 18.31 5.79 -24.80
CA PHE A 416 19.73 5.93 -25.04
C PHE A 416 20.56 5.02 -24.13
N GLN A 417 21.46 4.23 -24.70
CA GLN A 417 22.43 3.41 -23.98
C GLN A 417 23.82 3.54 -24.62
N ILE A 418 24.84 3.83 -23.80
CA ILE A 418 26.22 4.01 -24.27
C ILE A 418 27.23 3.38 -23.29
N GLN A 419 28.28 2.78 -23.84
CA GLN A 419 29.41 2.24 -23.07
C GLN A 419 30.72 2.53 -23.81
N GLY A 420 31.76 2.89 -23.06
CA GLY A 420 33.09 3.12 -23.61
C GLY A 420 34.17 2.47 -22.75
N PHE A 421 35.37 2.32 -23.34
CA PHE A 421 36.63 1.86 -22.72
C PHE A 421 36.74 0.39 -22.33
N ASN A 422 35.72 -0.17 -21.69
CA ASN A 422 35.78 -1.51 -21.11
C ASN A 422 34.57 -2.34 -21.55
N VAL A 423 34.52 -2.64 -22.85
CA VAL A 423 33.50 -3.50 -23.43
C VAL A 423 34.06 -4.91 -23.49
N THR A 424 33.40 -5.86 -22.83
CA THR A 424 33.77 -7.28 -22.86
C THR A 424 32.81 -8.01 -23.80
N GLY A 425 33.29 -8.40 -24.99
CA GLY A 425 32.47 -9.08 -26.01
C GLY A 425 31.67 -8.11 -26.89
N SER A 426 30.54 -8.58 -27.43
CA SER A 426 29.63 -7.81 -28.30
C SER A 426 28.38 -7.30 -27.59
N ASP A 427 28.30 -7.43 -26.26
CA ASP A 427 27.11 -7.11 -25.47
C ASP A 427 27.40 -6.02 -24.45
N PHE A 428 26.39 -5.16 -24.20
CA PHE A 428 26.47 -4.16 -23.14
C PHE A 428 26.64 -4.81 -21.76
N SER A 429 27.54 -4.24 -20.96
CA SER A 429 27.62 -4.53 -19.53
C SER A 429 26.43 -3.95 -18.78
N TYR A 430 26.33 -4.29 -17.49
CA TYR A 430 25.23 -3.86 -16.61
C TYR A 430 24.88 -2.37 -16.77
N ALA A 431 23.59 -2.05 -16.89
CA ALA A 431 23.12 -0.71 -17.16
C ALA A 431 23.00 0.11 -15.86
N SER A 432 23.67 1.25 -15.83
CA SER A 432 23.51 2.32 -14.85
C SER A 432 22.49 3.32 -15.39
N ASP A 433 21.29 3.29 -14.82
CA ASP A 433 20.21 4.17 -15.22
C ASP A 433 20.42 5.64 -14.77
N CYS A 434 19.94 6.58 -15.58
CA CYS A 434 20.00 8.02 -15.29
C CYS A 434 19.05 8.49 -14.17
N ALA A 435 18.08 7.67 -13.78
CA ALA A 435 17.13 7.96 -12.72
C ALA A 435 17.53 7.21 -11.43
N GLY A 436 17.77 7.96 -10.36
CA GLY A 436 17.86 7.38 -9.02
C GLY A 436 16.47 7.00 -8.49
N PHE A 437 16.42 6.11 -7.51
CA PHE A 437 15.17 5.70 -6.84
C PHE A 437 14.37 6.90 -6.30
N PHE A 438 15.08 7.90 -5.78
CA PHE A 438 14.48 9.12 -5.24
C PHE A 438 15.22 10.35 -5.76
N SER A 439 14.46 11.33 -6.25
CA SER A 439 15.02 12.62 -6.63
C SER A 439 15.38 13.44 -5.38
N PRO A 440 16.28 14.44 -5.49
CA PRO A 440 16.57 15.36 -4.39
C PRO A 440 15.30 16.02 -3.83
N GLY A 441 14.34 16.36 -4.69
CA GLY A 441 13.06 16.94 -4.26
C GLY A 441 12.24 15.97 -3.41
N ILE A 442 12.17 14.70 -3.80
CA ILE A 442 11.48 13.67 -3.02
C ILE A 442 12.16 13.48 -1.66
N TRP A 443 13.49 13.47 -1.61
CA TRP A 443 14.23 13.38 -0.35
C TRP A 443 13.94 14.55 0.60
N MET A 444 13.97 15.77 0.08
CA MET A 444 13.63 16.95 0.89
C MET A 444 12.18 16.89 1.39
N GLY A 445 11.25 16.43 0.55
CA GLY A 445 9.84 16.28 0.92
C GLY A 445 9.62 15.18 1.97
N LEU A 446 10.27 14.03 1.81
CA LEU A 446 10.16 12.90 2.73
C LEU A 446 10.74 13.24 4.10
N ILE A 447 11.93 13.84 4.16
CA ILE A 447 12.57 14.23 5.41
C ILE A 447 11.74 15.29 6.16
N THR A 448 11.22 16.30 5.44
CA THR A 448 10.40 17.35 6.06
C THR A 448 9.04 16.82 6.52
N SER A 449 8.39 15.96 5.74
CA SER A 449 7.12 15.32 6.10
C SER A 449 7.28 14.42 7.32
N LEU A 450 8.35 13.62 7.37
CA LEU A 450 8.64 12.75 8.51
C LEU A 450 8.88 13.57 9.79
N LEU A 451 9.62 14.68 9.69
CA LEU A 451 9.85 15.57 10.82
C LEU A 451 8.54 16.19 11.34
N MET A 452 7.69 16.67 10.44
CA MET A 452 6.38 17.22 10.83
C MET A 452 5.48 16.16 11.47
N LEU A 453 5.51 14.92 10.97
CA LEU A 453 4.76 13.81 11.54
C LEU A 453 5.25 13.44 12.94
N LEU A 454 6.56 13.48 13.18
CA LEU A 454 7.13 13.27 14.52
C LEU A 454 6.67 14.35 15.51
N VAL A 455 6.66 15.62 15.10
CA VAL A 455 6.18 16.72 15.96
C VAL A 455 4.68 16.57 16.24
N LEU A 456 3.88 16.21 15.23
CA LEU A 456 2.44 16.01 15.37
C LEU A 456 2.11 14.84 16.29
N THR A 457 2.77 13.69 16.11
CA THR A 457 2.56 12.50 16.95
C THR A 457 2.97 12.76 18.39
N TYR A 458 4.08 13.48 18.61
CA TYR A 458 4.47 13.93 19.95
C TYR A 458 3.41 14.86 20.59
N GLY A 459 2.90 15.83 19.83
CA GLY A 459 1.83 16.71 20.29
C GLY A 459 0.54 15.96 20.64
N LEU A 460 0.13 15.01 19.80
CA LEU A 460 -1.05 14.18 20.04
C LEU A 460 -0.87 13.27 21.26
N HIS A 461 0.31 12.68 21.42
CA HIS A 461 0.65 11.88 22.59
C HIS A 461 0.53 12.69 23.89
N MET A 462 1.02 13.94 23.90
CA MET A 462 0.87 14.84 25.05
C MET A 462 -0.59 15.18 25.36
N ILE A 463 -1.43 15.39 24.34
CA ILE A 463 -2.86 15.64 24.53
C ILE A 463 -3.59 14.40 25.08
N MET A 464 -3.26 13.21 24.58
CA MET A 464 -3.87 11.96 25.06
C MET A 464 -3.55 11.67 26.53
N GLN A 465 -2.45 12.21 27.06
CA GLN A 465 -2.07 12.07 28.46
C GLN A 465 -2.67 13.15 29.39
N LEU A 466 -3.53 14.04 28.88
CA LEU A 466 -4.25 14.99 29.73
C LEU A 466 -5.32 14.26 30.54
N HIS A 467 -4.98 13.94 31.78
CA HIS A 467 -5.94 13.45 32.77
C HIS A 467 -6.76 14.61 33.34
N THR A 468 -8.08 14.49 33.29
CA THR A 468 -8.98 15.38 34.04
C THR A 468 -8.93 15.04 35.52
N MET A 469 -9.06 16.07 36.37
CA MET A 469 -9.09 15.90 37.83
C MET A 469 -10.28 15.01 38.19
N ASP A 470 -10.02 13.91 38.90
CA ASP A 470 -11.04 12.89 39.23
C ASP A 470 -12.10 13.40 40.22
N ARG A 471 -11.76 14.44 40.98
CA ARG A 471 -12.64 14.99 42.01
C ARG A 471 -12.43 16.49 42.16
N PHE A 472 -13.50 17.24 41.93
CA PHE A 472 -13.60 18.61 42.41
C PHE A 472 -14.06 18.54 43.86
N ASP A 473 -13.21 18.93 44.82
CA ASP A 473 -13.66 19.02 46.22
C ASP A 473 -14.73 20.11 46.31
N ASP A 474 -15.97 19.69 46.51
CA ASP A 474 -17.10 20.58 46.79
C ASP A 474 -16.89 21.18 48.19
N PRO A 475 -16.73 22.51 48.34
CA PRO A 475 -16.50 23.15 49.63
C PRO A 475 -17.68 23.00 50.61
N LYS A 476 -18.80 22.43 50.18
CA LYS A 476 -19.97 22.10 51.01
C LYS A 476 -20.12 20.61 51.32
N GLY A 477 -19.24 19.75 50.81
CA GLY A 477 -19.24 18.31 51.12
C GLY A 477 -18.73 18.01 52.54
N PRO A 478 -19.20 16.93 53.20
CA PRO A 478 -18.71 16.55 54.52
C PRO A 478 -17.21 16.20 54.48
N ALA A 479 -16.46 16.77 55.43
CA ALA A 479 -15.02 16.54 55.54
C ALA A 479 -14.70 15.06 55.84
N ILE A 480 -13.69 14.51 55.17
CA ILE A 480 -13.18 13.16 55.40
C ILE A 480 -12.66 13.10 56.84
N SER A 481 -13.29 12.28 57.68
CA SER A 481 -12.78 11.98 59.02
C SER A 481 -11.70 10.91 58.92
N VAL A 482 -10.49 11.26 59.33
CA VAL A 482 -9.38 10.31 59.46
C VAL A 482 -9.55 9.62 60.82
N PRO A 483 -9.72 8.29 60.89
CA PRO A 483 -9.79 7.60 62.16
C PRO A 483 -8.40 7.58 62.80
N LEU A 484 -8.23 8.36 63.86
CA LEU A 484 -7.13 8.19 64.81
C LEU A 484 -7.39 6.89 65.57
N THR A 485 -6.57 5.88 65.30
CA THR A 485 -6.53 4.66 66.10
C THR A 485 -5.47 4.86 67.19
N GLU A 486 -5.91 4.86 68.45
CA GLU A 486 -5.09 4.47 69.60
C GLU A 486 -5.17 2.95 69.79
#